data_AF-A0A4V2AX53-F1
#
_entry.id   AF-A0A4V2AX53-F1
#
_cell.length_a   1.000
_cell.length_b   1.000
_cell.length_c   1.000
_cell.angle_alpha   90.00
_cell.angle_beta   90.00
_cell.angle_gamma   90.00
#
_symmetry.space_group_name_H-M   'P 1'
#
loop_
_entity.id
_entity.type
_entity.pdbx_description
1 polymer ?
#
loop_
_entity_poly.entity_id
_entity_poly.type
_entity_poly.pdbx_seq_one_letter_code
_entity_poly.pdbx_strand_id
1 'polypeptide(L)'
;MDKPKAKKKITIAVRDFALPLKRSGSLGGSSFSSTLPIDLGQEIHTIIQNRLSIESDNYHPELSLQTLLKGDRFDIRLRGRLDGIFKGPVPLIDEIKSSFGMASLKKAIANDPDHPYLLQTRVYGYIHYLKYNIVPDLQLRLVDSTGAYRSRKDGCCPLSGFGLCPLSR
;
A
#
# COMPACT_ATOMS: atom_id res chain seq x y z
N MET A 1 6.57 -10.89 46.32
CA MET A 1 6.73 -11.13 44.86
C MET A 1 5.58 -10.45 44.14
N ASP A 2 5.80 -9.26 43.59
CA ASP A 2 4.76 -8.57 42.81
C ASP A 2 4.55 -9.30 41.48
N LYS A 3 3.30 -9.67 41.19
CA LYS A 3 2.93 -10.20 39.87
C LYS A 3 3.17 -9.10 38.82
N PRO A 4 3.83 -9.39 37.69
CA PRO A 4 3.98 -8.40 36.63
C PRO A 4 2.59 -8.01 36.12
N LYS A 5 2.31 -6.70 36.15
CA LYS A 5 1.05 -6.12 35.65
C LYS A 5 0.92 -6.45 34.16
N ALA A 6 -0.21 -7.03 33.75
CA ALA A 6 -0.44 -7.41 32.35
C ALA A 6 -0.31 -6.17 31.45
N LYS A 7 0.59 -6.23 30.45
CA LYS A 7 0.79 -5.16 29.48
C LYS A 7 -0.45 -4.99 28.62
N LYS A 8 -0.91 -3.75 28.42
CA LYS A 8 -2.08 -3.46 27.59
C LYS A 8 -1.72 -3.66 26.12
N LYS A 9 -2.57 -4.39 25.38
CA LYS A 9 -2.39 -4.63 23.94
C LYS A 9 -3.21 -3.63 23.13
N ILE A 10 -2.57 -2.96 22.19
CA ILE A 10 -3.20 -2.01 21.26
C ILE A 10 -3.02 -2.54 19.85
N THR A 11 -4.07 -2.51 19.02
CA THR A 11 -3.96 -2.88 17.60
C THR A 11 -4.02 -1.62 16.76
N ILE A 12 -3.07 -1.47 15.83
CA ILE A 12 -2.95 -0.31 14.95
C ILE A 12 -2.77 -0.80 13.51
N ALA A 13 -3.42 -0.16 12.55
CA ALA A 13 -3.21 -0.46 11.14
C ALA A 13 -1.85 0.08 10.68
N VAL A 14 -1.16 -0.63 9.78
CA VAL A 14 0.14 -0.19 9.23
C VAL A 14 0.02 1.19 8.58
N ARG A 15 -1.09 1.45 7.87
CA ARG A 15 -1.39 2.76 7.28
C ARG A 15 -1.38 3.89 8.32
N ASP A 16 -1.97 3.67 9.49
CA ASP A 16 -2.05 4.68 10.54
C ASP A 16 -0.71 4.84 11.26
N PHE A 17 0.01 3.73 11.46
CA PHE A 17 1.34 3.72 12.06
C PHE A 17 2.39 4.44 11.21
N ALA A 18 2.23 4.40 9.88
CA ALA A 18 3.15 5.01 8.93
C ALA A 18 2.98 6.54 8.78
N LEU A 19 2.05 7.17 9.50
CA LEU A 19 1.87 8.61 9.46
C LEU A 19 2.97 9.32 10.26
N PRO A 20 3.68 10.31 9.69
CA PRO A 20 4.65 11.12 10.43
C PRO A 20 4.03 11.83 11.63
N LEU A 21 4.75 11.86 12.75
CA LEU A 21 4.32 12.54 13.98
C LEU A 21 4.24 14.07 13.81
N LYS A 22 5.23 14.66 13.13
CA LYS A 22 5.19 16.06 12.72
C LYS A 22 4.58 16.10 11.33
N ARG A 23 3.37 16.65 11.22
CA ARG A 23 2.80 17.02 9.92
C ARG A 23 3.54 18.26 9.42
N SER A 24 4.70 18.08 8.78
CA SER A 24 5.42 19.20 8.16
C SER A 24 4.77 19.54 6.82
N GLY A 25 4.05 20.65 6.79
CA GLY A 25 3.45 21.24 5.58
C GLY A 25 2.28 22.15 5.92
N SER A 26 2.23 23.34 5.31
CA SER A 26 1.14 24.33 5.43
C SER A 26 -0.21 23.87 4.85
N LEU A 27 -0.38 22.58 4.58
CA LEU A 27 -1.60 22.01 4.01
C LEU A 27 -2.28 21.16 5.07
N GLY A 28 -3.23 21.78 5.76
CA GLY A 28 -4.06 21.13 6.77
C GLY A 28 -4.77 19.89 6.21
N GLY A 29 -4.72 18.80 6.97
CA GLY A 29 -5.81 17.86 7.19
C GLY A 29 -6.33 16.95 6.06
N SER A 30 -6.11 17.25 4.77
CA SER A 30 -6.84 16.54 3.69
C SER A 30 -6.03 16.20 2.43
N SER A 31 -4.81 16.70 2.27
CA SER A 31 -4.08 16.60 0.98
C SER A 31 -3.39 15.26 0.67
N PHE A 32 -3.30 14.33 1.63
CA PHE A 32 -2.70 13.00 1.40
C PHE A 32 -3.74 11.88 1.19
N SER A 33 -5.03 12.20 1.39
CA SER A 33 -6.10 11.34 0.89
C SER A 33 -6.19 11.56 -0.60
N SER A 34 -6.09 10.50 -1.39
CA SER A 34 -6.37 10.58 -2.82
C SER A 34 -7.74 11.26 -3.01
N THR A 35 -7.81 12.27 -3.88
CA THR A 35 -9.10 12.83 -4.34
C THR A 35 -9.87 11.84 -5.23
N LEU A 36 -9.24 10.70 -5.53
CA LEU A 36 -9.83 9.58 -6.21
C LEU A 36 -10.95 8.95 -5.36
N PRO A 37 -12.14 8.69 -5.95
CA PRO A 37 -13.18 7.90 -5.28
C PRO A 37 -12.64 6.54 -4.83
N ILE A 38 -13.00 6.12 -3.61
CA ILE A 38 -12.50 4.89 -2.98
C ILE A 38 -12.74 3.68 -3.89
N ASP A 39 -13.95 3.54 -4.44
CA ASP A 39 -14.33 2.42 -5.30
C ASP A 39 -13.46 2.36 -6.57
N LEU A 40 -13.12 3.52 -7.15
CA LEU A 40 -12.24 3.57 -8.32
C LEU A 40 -10.80 3.18 -7.95
N GLY A 41 -10.34 3.58 -6.77
CA GLY A 41 -9.06 3.14 -6.24
C GLY A 41 -9.00 1.62 -6.09
N GLN A 42 -10.03 1.01 -5.50
CA GLN A 42 -10.15 -0.44 -5.32
C GLN A 42 -10.24 -1.20 -6.66
N GLU A 43 -11.00 -0.66 -7.61
CA GLU A 43 -11.10 -1.21 -8.96
C GLU A 43 -9.72 -1.22 -9.65
N ILE A 44 -8.96 -0.12 -9.57
CA ILE A 44 -7.60 -0.05 -10.13
C ILE A 44 -6.68 -1.09 -9.48
N HIS A 45 -6.75 -1.29 -8.16
CA HIS A 45 -5.98 -2.34 -7.48
C HIS A 45 -6.34 -3.72 -8.04
N THR A 46 -7.64 -4.00 -8.15
CA THR A 46 -8.16 -5.28 -8.63
C THR A 46 -7.68 -5.58 -10.06
N ILE A 47 -7.75 -4.60 -10.96
CA ILE A 47 -7.28 -4.73 -12.35
C ILE A 47 -5.79 -5.08 -12.40
N ILE A 48 -4.96 -4.34 -11.65
CA ILE A 48 -3.51 -4.57 -11.64
C ILE A 48 -3.15 -5.91 -11.02
N GLN A 49 -3.76 -6.24 -9.88
CA GLN A 49 -3.52 -7.51 -9.19
C GLN A 49 -3.91 -8.71 -10.05
N ASN A 50 -5.06 -8.64 -10.74
CA ASN A 50 -5.49 -9.69 -11.66
C ASN A 50 -4.50 -9.85 -12.81
N ARG A 51 -4.07 -8.74 -13.42
CA ARG A 51 -3.08 -8.76 -14.51
C ARG A 51 -1.77 -9.40 -14.05
N LEU A 52 -1.22 -8.96 -12.93
CA LEU A 52 0.04 -9.48 -12.40
C LEU A 52 -0.06 -10.95 -11.98
N SER A 53 -1.23 -11.39 -11.50
CA SER A 53 -1.46 -12.81 -11.16
C SER A 53 -1.51 -13.71 -12.40
N ILE A 54 -1.85 -13.17 -13.58
CA ILE A 54 -1.81 -13.89 -14.87
C ILE A 54 -0.39 -13.83 -15.46
N GLU A 55 0.29 -12.68 -15.35
CA GLU A 55 1.62 -12.46 -15.92
C GLU A 55 2.74 -13.14 -15.12
N SER A 56 2.50 -13.51 -13.86
CA SER A 56 3.56 -13.99 -12.96
C SER A 56 3.02 -14.96 -11.91
N ASP A 57 3.40 -16.24 -12.03
CA ASP A 57 2.99 -17.30 -11.09
C ASP A 57 3.47 -17.09 -9.65
N ASN A 58 4.52 -16.28 -9.45
CA ASN A 58 5.06 -15.96 -8.13
C ASN A 58 4.45 -14.69 -7.50
N TYR A 59 3.51 -14.03 -8.18
CA TYR A 59 2.79 -12.88 -7.65
C TYR A 59 1.62 -13.33 -6.77
N HIS A 60 1.52 -12.76 -5.57
CA HIS A 60 0.43 -13.01 -4.65
C HIS A 60 -0.20 -11.69 -4.19
N PRO A 61 -1.45 -11.39 -4.57
CA PRO A 61 -2.14 -10.19 -4.13
C PRO A 61 -2.67 -10.31 -2.69
N GLU A 62 -2.95 -9.16 -2.05
CA GLU A 62 -3.76 -9.06 -0.83
C GLU A 62 -3.23 -9.85 0.39
N LEU A 63 -1.91 -9.95 0.55
CA LEU A 63 -1.30 -10.72 1.64
C LEU A 63 -1.45 -10.01 3.00
N SER A 64 -2.12 -10.65 3.95
CA SER A 64 -2.22 -10.15 5.33
C SER A 64 -0.89 -10.31 6.10
N LEU A 65 -0.43 -9.22 6.72
CA LEU A 65 0.75 -9.20 7.58
C LEU A 65 0.40 -8.65 8.97
N GLN A 66 1.05 -9.20 9.98
CA GLN A 66 0.96 -8.67 11.34
C GLN A 66 2.25 -8.93 12.12
N THR A 67 2.57 -8.04 13.05
CA THR A 67 3.63 -8.23 14.03
C THR A 67 3.22 -7.67 15.39
N LEU A 68 3.93 -8.07 16.44
CA LEU A 68 3.76 -7.55 17.79
C LEU A 68 5.05 -6.85 18.22
N LEU A 69 5.00 -5.52 18.32
CA LEU A 69 6.07 -4.73 18.91
C LEU A 69 5.89 -4.72 20.43
N LYS A 70 6.85 -5.28 21.16
CA LYS A 70 6.84 -5.29 22.62
C LYS A 70 7.33 -3.93 23.13
N GLY A 71 6.57 -3.32 24.03
CA GLY A 71 6.95 -2.08 24.71
C GLY A 71 6.86 -2.24 26.23
N ASP A 72 7.29 -1.22 26.97
CA ASP A 72 7.32 -1.31 28.44
C ASP A 72 5.92 -1.30 29.06
N ARG A 73 5.05 -0.41 28.56
CA ARG A 73 3.66 -0.23 29.05
C ARG A 73 2.62 -0.85 28.12
N PHE A 74 2.89 -0.84 26.81
CA PHE A 74 1.97 -1.30 25.78
C PHE A 74 2.68 -2.25 24.83
N ASP A 75 1.99 -3.33 24.45
CA ASP A 75 2.37 -4.11 23.27
C ASP A 75 1.53 -3.61 22.09
N ILE A 76 2.18 -3.30 20.98
CA ILE A 76 1.53 -2.78 19.78
C ILE A 76 1.46 -3.89 18.74
N ARG A 77 0.24 -4.33 18.43
CA ARG A 77 -0.02 -5.23 17.32
C ARG A 77 -0.23 -4.40 16.05
N LEU A 78 0.75 -4.42 15.15
CA LEU A 78 0.62 -3.85 13.83
C LEU A 78 -0.05 -4.86 12.89
N ARG A 79 -1.05 -4.41 12.13
CA ARG A 79 -1.73 -5.21 11.10
C ARG A 79 -1.85 -4.44 9.81
N GLY A 80 -1.65 -5.11 8.70
CA GLY A 80 -1.90 -4.53 7.40
C GLY A 80 -2.04 -5.60 6.34
N ARG A 81 -2.25 -5.16 5.11
CA ARG A 81 -2.44 -6.01 3.96
C ARG A 81 -1.61 -5.44 2.83
N LEU A 82 -0.68 -6.23 2.31
CA LEU A 82 0.07 -5.86 1.13
C LEU A 82 -0.87 -5.83 -0.07
N ASP A 83 -0.70 -4.87 -0.96
CA ASP A 83 -1.39 -4.92 -2.25
C ASP A 83 -0.86 -6.11 -3.08
N GLY A 84 0.45 -6.37 -3.04
CA GLY A 84 1.05 -7.54 -3.67
C GLY A 84 2.44 -7.90 -3.16
N ILE A 85 2.86 -9.14 -3.44
CA ILE A 85 4.24 -9.61 -3.24
C ILE A 85 4.64 -10.58 -4.35
N PHE A 86 5.82 -10.38 -4.93
CA PHE A 86 6.47 -11.38 -5.78
C PHE A 86 7.37 -12.23 -4.89
N LYS A 87 7.09 -13.53 -4.81
CA LYS A 87 7.91 -14.47 -4.05
C LYS A 87 9.17 -14.84 -4.82
N GLY A 88 10.25 -15.08 -4.09
CA GLY A 88 11.53 -15.51 -4.61
C GLY A 88 12.57 -15.56 -3.49
N PRO A 89 13.84 -15.85 -3.82
CA PRO A 89 14.94 -15.81 -2.84
C PRO A 89 15.05 -14.44 -2.16
N VAL A 90 14.85 -13.37 -2.95
CA VAL A 90 14.63 -12.00 -2.46
C VAL A 90 13.21 -11.61 -2.89
N PRO A 91 12.25 -11.57 -1.95
CA PRO A 91 10.88 -11.21 -2.28
C PRO A 91 10.76 -9.71 -2.56
N LEU A 92 9.85 -9.32 -3.47
CA LEU A 92 9.53 -7.93 -3.79
C LEU A 92 8.13 -7.61 -3.27
N ILE A 93 8.02 -6.67 -2.33
CA ILE A 93 6.73 -6.14 -1.88
C ILE A 93 6.29 -5.00 -2.80
N ASP A 94 5.08 -5.10 -3.35
CA ASP A 94 4.49 -4.10 -4.25
C ASP A 94 3.31 -3.39 -3.56
N GLU A 95 3.42 -2.08 -3.37
CA GLU A 95 2.35 -1.22 -2.86
C GLU A 95 1.82 -0.35 -4.01
N ILE A 96 0.51 -0.37 -4.25
CA ILE A 96 -0.14 0.33 -5.35
C ILE A 96 -0.73 1.65 -4.82
N LYS A 97 -0.49 2.74 -5.55
CA LYS A 97 -1.12 4.05 -5.30
C LYS A 97 -1.60 4.68 -6.59
N SER A 98 -2.89 5.02 -6.62
CA SER A 98 -3.56 5.60 -7.76
C SER A 98 -3.92 7.07 -7.51
N SER A 99 -3.77 7.92 -8.53
CA SER A 99 -4.02 9.37 -8.42
C SER A 99 -4.33 9.99 -9.78
N PHE A 100 -5.16 11.04 -9.78
CA PHE A 100 -5.37 11.91 -10.95
C PHE A 100 -4.18 12.86 -11.20
N GLY A 101 -3.41 13.18 -10.16
CA GLY A 101 -2.32 14.17 -10.20
C GLY A 101 -0.95 13.51 -10.16
N MET A 102 -0.64 12.64 -11.12
CA MET A 102 0.55 11.79 -11.06
C MET A 102 1.86 12.58 -10.96
N ALA A 103 1.99 13.69 -11.71
CA ALA A 103 3.17 14.55 -11.65
C ALA A 103 3.35 15.17 -10.26
N SER A 104 2.27 15.70 -9.68
CA SER A 104 2.28 16.29 -8.33
C SER A 104 2.60 15.25 -7.26
N LEU A 105 2.04 14.05 -7.36
CA LEU A 105 2.32 12.95 -6.43
C LEU A 105 3.78 12.50 -6.50
N LYS A 106 4.32 12.31 -7.70
CA LYS A 106 5.75 11.97 -7.89
C LYS A 106 6.66 13.05 -7.28
N LYS A 107 6.36 14.33 -7.52
CA LYS A 107 7.10 15.45 -6.94
C LYS A 107 7.01 15.48 -5.41
N ALA A 108 5.83 15.22 -4.84
CA ALA A 108 5.65 15.17 -3.40
C ALA A 108 6.47 14.04 -2.75
N ILE A 109 6.42 12.84 -3.33
CA ILE A 109 7.19 11.67 -2.85
C ILE A 109 8.70 11.92 -2.98
N ALA A 110 9.16 12.49 -4.10
CA ALA A 110 10.58 12.75 -4.31
C ALA A 110 11.16 13.80 -3.34
N ASN A 111 10.34 14.77 -2.91
CA ASN A 111 10.76 15.84 -2.01
C ASN A 111 10.58 15.51 -0.53
N ASP A 112 9.92 14.40 -0.19
CA ASP A 112 9.64 13.99 1.18
C ASP A 112 10.08 12.53 1.42
N PRO A 113 11.28 12.29 1.98
CA PRO A 113 11.73 10.93 2.27
C PRO A 113 10.89 10.23 3.35
N ASP A 114 10.12 11.00 4.13
CA ASP A 114 9.18 10.54 5.15
C ASP A 114 7.73 10.57 4.64
N HIS A 115 7.54 10.62 3.32
CA HIS A 115 6.22 10.57 2.72
C HIS A 115 5.46 9.33 3.21
N PRO A 116 4.19 9.45 3.65
CA PRO A 116 3.45 8.35 4.27
C PRO A 116 3.42 7.06 3.44
N TYR A 117 3.35 7.17 2.11
CA TYR A 117 3.39 5.99 1.22
C TYR A 117 4.73 5.26 1.26
N LEU A 118 5.86 5.98 1.33
CA LEU A 118 7.18 5.36 1.47
C LEU A 118 7.33 4.71 2.85
N LEU A 119 6.89 5.40 3.90
CA LEU A 119 6.90 4.85 5.26
C LEU A 119 6.04 3.59 5.38
N GLN A 120 4.86 3.59 4.77
CA GLN A 120 3.97 2.43 4.76
C GLN A 120 4.65 1.21 4.11
N THR A 121 5.24 1.38 2.92
CA THR A 121 5.98 0.31 2.24
C THR A 121 7.20 -0.16 3.06
N ARG A 122 7.93 0.75 3.70
CA ARG A 122 9.05 0.39 4.60
C ARG A 122 8.60 -0.40 5.81
N VAL A 123 7.48 -0.04 6.42
CA VAL A 123 6.90 -0.79 7.56
C VAL A 123 6.51 -2.20 7.12
N TYR A 124 5.94 -2.37 5.93
CA TYR A 124 5.70 -3.70 5.38
C TYR A 124 6.99 -4.51 5.20
N GLY A 125 8.04 -3.89 4.65
CA GLY A 125 9.37 -4.51 4.56
C GLY A 125 9.91 -4.95 5.92
N TYR A 126 9.77 -4.10 6.93
CA TYR A 126 10.18 -4.43 8.30
C TYR A 126 9.38 -5.58 8.91
N ILE A 127 8.05 -5.59 8.75
CA ILE A 127 7.20 -6.70 9.23
C ILE A 127 7.58 -8.01 8.53
N HIS A 128 7.85 -7.96 7.23
CA HIS A 128 8.32 -9.11 6.47
C HIS A 128 9.66 -9.63 7.00
N TYR A 129 10.64 -8.75 7.18
CA TYR A 129 11.95 -9.10 7.75
C TYR A 129 11.81 -9.76 9.13
N LEU A 130 11.01 -9.19 10.03
CA LEU A 130 10.78 -9.79 11.36
C LEU A 130 10.18 -11.20 11.31
N LYS A 131 9.38 -11.50 10.28
CA LYS A 131 8.67 -12.78 10.15
C LYS A 131 9.50 -13.86 9.47
N TYR A 132 10.30 -13.49 8.48
CA TYR A 132 11.00 -14.43 7.59
C TYR A 132 12.52 -14.33 7.67
N ASN A 133 13.06 -13.35 8.38
CA ASN A 133 14.49 -13.05 8.45
C ASN A 133 15.13 -12.81 7.07
N ILE A 134 14.35 -12.27 6.13
CA ILE A 134 14.75 -11.90 4.78
C ILE A 134 14.30 -10.47 4.53
N VAL A 135 15.25 -9.61 4.14
CA VAL A 135 14.99 -8.23 3.74
C VAL A 135 14.40 -8.26 2.32
N PRO A 136 13.13 -7.83 2.13
CA PRO A 136 12.54 -7.77 0.80
C PRO A 136 13.00 -6.52 0.04
N ASP A 137 12.95 -6.60 -1.29
CA ASP A 137 12.90 -5.42 -2.13
C ASP A 137 11.54 -4.74 -2.00
N LEU A 138 11.50 -3.42 -2.18
CA LEU A 138 10.30 -2.61 -1.97
C LEU A 138 9.99 -1.81 -3.24
N GLN A 139 8.74 -1.87 -3.69
CA GLN A 139 8.25 -1.09 -4.80
C GLN A 139 6.99 -0.31 -4.40
N LEU A 140 6.96 0.96 -4.80
CA LEU A 140 5.76 1.78 -4.79
C LEU A 140 5.30 2.00 -6.23
N ARG A 141 4.26 1.28 -6.65
CA ARG A 141 3.69 1.37 -7.99
C ARG A 141 2.68 2.51 -8.06
N LEU A 142 3.04 3.54 -8.82
CA LEU A 142 2.16 4.69 -9.05
C LEU A 142 1.34 4.51 -10.34
N VAL A 143 0.03 4.71 -10.25
CA VAL A 143 -0.92 4.46 -11.34
C VAL A 143 -1.73 5.72 -11.64
N ASP A 144 -1.73 6.17 -12.90
CA ASP A 144 -2.56 7.30 -13.31
C ASP A 144 -4.01 6.84 -13.49
N SER A 145 -4.91 7.47 -12.76
CA SER A 145 -6.34 7.14 -12.77
C SER A 145 -7.14 7.84 -13.86
N THR A 146 -6.53 8.74 -14.63
CA THR A 146 -7.22 9.58 -15.63
C THR A 146 -7.88 8.73 -16.72
N GLY A 147 -7.18 7.69 -17.21
CA GLY A 147 -7.71 6.77 -18.21
C GLY A 147 -8.89 5.95 -17.68
N ALA A 148 -8.72 5.34 -16.50
CA ALA A 148 -9.76 4.54 -15.84
C ALA A 148 -11.05 5.32 -15.59
N TYR A 149 -10.91 6.58 -15.14
CA TYR A 149 -12.03 7.45 -14.85
C TYR A 149 -12.84 7.84 -16.09
N ARG A 150 -12.17 8.07 -17.23
CA ARG A 150 -12.84 8.35 -18.51
C ARG A 150 -13.67 7.15 -18.97
N SER A 151 -13.06 5.96 -19.02
CA SER A 151 -13.79 4.73 -19.40
C SER A 151 -15.01 4.49 -18.52
N ARG A 152 -14.91 4.72 -17.20
CA ARG A 152 -16.05 4.61 -16.27
C ARG A 152 -17.18 5.60 -16.57
N LYS A 153 -16.87 6.84 -16.96
CA LYS A 153 -17.88 7.83 -17.36
C LYS A 153 -18.57 7.46 -18.68
N ASP A 154 -17.82 6.89 -19.60
CA ASP A 154 -18.29 6.58 -20.95
C ASP A 154 -19.04 5.22 -21.01
N GLY A 155 -19.25 4.55 -19.86
CA GLY A 155 -19.86 3.22 -19.79
C GLY A 155 -19.04 2.12 -20.44
N CYS A 156 -17.78 2.40 -20.81
CA CYS A 156 -16.85 1.44 -21.38
C CYS A 156 -16.13 0.69 -20.27
N CYS A 157 -15.80 -0.59 -20.52
CA CYS A 157 -15.04 -1.39 -19.58
C CYS A 157 -13.73 -0.66 -19.23
N PRO A 158 -13.43 -0.38 -17.95
CA PRO A 158 -12.24 0.37 -17.55
C PRO A 158 -10.93 -0.31 -17.92
N LEU A 159 -10.99 -1.62 -18.23
CA LEU A 159 -9.88 -2.39 -18.79
C LEU A 159 -9.38 -1.85 -20.14
N SER A 160 -10.24 -1.19 -20.93
CA SER A 160 -9.87 -0.54 -22.20
C SER A 160 -8.84 0.58 -22.01
N GLY A 161 -8.97 1.37 -20.94
CA GLY A 161 -8.04 2.45 -20.59
C GLY A 161 -6.65 1.98 -20.12
N PHE A 162 -6.52 0.69 -19.80
CA PHE A 162 -5.25 0.06 -19.41
C PHE A 162 -4.70 -0.92 -20.47
N GLY A 163 -5.28 -0.95 -21.68
CA GLY A 163 -4.85 -1.83 -22.76
C GLY A 163 -5.21 -3.31 -22.57
N LEU A 164 -6.12 -3.63 -21.66
CA LEU A 164 -6.56 -4.98 -21.31
C LEU A 164 -7.96 -5.26 -21.88
N CYS A 165 -8.19 -5.00 -23.15
CA CYS A 165 -9.41 -5.53 -23.77
C CYS A 165 -9.19 -7.04 -23.96
N PRO A 166 -9.98 -7.95 -23.34
CA PRO A 166 -10.01 -9.32 -23.83
C PRO A 166 -10.55 -9.23 -25.27
N LEU A 167 -9.73 -9.63 -26.25
CA LEU A 167 -10.22 -9.85 -27.60
C LEU A 167 -11.46 -10.74 -27.48
N SER A 168 -12.63 -10.19 -27.80
CA SER A 168 -13.85 -10.96 -27.92
C SER A 168 -13.58 -12.07 -28.95
N ARG A 169 -13.78 -13.32 -28.53
CA ARG A 169 -14.04 -14.39 -29.50
C ARG A 169 -15.46 -14.22 -30.02
#